data_AF-A0A4C1ZKU2-F1
#
_entry.id   AF-A0A4C1ZKU2-F1
#
_cell.length_a   1.000
_cell.length_b   1.000
_cell.length_c   1.000
_cell.angle_alpha   90.00
_cell.angle_beta   90.00
_cell.angle_gamma   90.00
#
_symmetry.space_group_name_H-M   'P 1'
#
loop_
_entity.id
_entity.type
_entity.pdbx_description
1 polymer ?
#
loop_
_entity_poly.entity_id
_entity_poly.type
_entity_poly.pdbx_seq_one_letter_code
_entity_poly.pdbx_strand_id
1 'polypeptide(L)'
;MRLPRVREHVVSGFKFKNGDFDVEDKDRSGRPKIYENAELEELLEENLSQTQKEVALTLEVTQQAVSHRLKSLGMIHKQGNWVPYELKSRNVEPRLCMNEMLLARHKKGFLHQIVTSDENWIHYVNTKRRKSWELLGQASTSTAKPNIRGKNLMLCI
;
A
#
# COMPACT_ATOMS: atom_id res chain seq x y z
N MET A 1 -3.72 52.96 -28.82
CA MET A 1 -2.77 51.83 -28.73
C MET A 1 -2.05 51.89 -27.39
N ARG A 2 -2.27 50.92 -26.49
CA ARG A 2 -1.52 50.80 -25.22
C ARG A 2 -0.27 49.97 -25.50
N LEU A 3 0.91 50.54 -25.24
CA LEU A 3 2.19 49.83 -25.29
C LEU A 3 2.26 48.78 -24.17
N PRO A 4 2.85 47.60 -24.40
CA PRO A 4 3.03 46.61 -23.35
C PRO A 4 4.15 47.06 -22.41
N ARG A 5 3.87 47.11 -21.10
CA ARG A 5 4.92 47.21 -20.06
C ARG A 5 5.61 45.86 -19.97
N VAL A 6 6.80 45.76 -20.52
CA VAL A 6 7.73 44.67 -20.24
C VAL A 6 8.18 44.83 -18.79
N ARG A 7 7.88 43.85 -17.94
CA ARG A 7 8.42 43.79 -16.57
C ARG A 7 9.90 43.43 -16.70
N GLU A 8 10.78 44.41 -16.53
CA GLU A 8 12.21 44.17 -16.36
C GLU A 8 12.43 43.45 -15.01
N HIS A 9 13.00 42.24 -15.07
CA HIS A 9 13.51 41.55 -13.91
C HIS A 9 14.81 42.24 -13.49
N VAL A 10 14.76 43.09 -12.47
CA VAL A 10 15.95 43.70 -11.87
C VAL A 10 16.72 42.60 -11.12
N VAL A 11 17.71 42.01 -11.78
CA VAL A 11 18.68 41.12 -11.13
C VAL A 11 19.59 42.00 -10.26
N SER A 12 19.45 41.86 -8.94
CA SER A 12 20.24 42.59 -7.95
C SER A 12 21.74 42.32 -8.13
N GLY A 13 22.50 43.34 -8.54
CA GLY A 13 23.96 43.28 -8.74
C GLY A 13 24.79 43.02 -7.46
N PHE A 14 24.14 42.91 -6.30
CA PHE A 14 24.78 42.56 -5.03
C PHE A 14 25.19 41.08 -4.97
N LYS A 15 24.51 40.18 -5.71
CA LYS A 15 24.85 38.75 -5.75
C LYS A 15 26.17 38.46 -6.48
N PHE A 16 26.36 39.08 -7.65
CA PHE A 16 27.56 38.87 -8.48
C PHE A 16 28.86 39.36 -7.82
N LYS A 17 28.79 40.40 -6.97
CA LYS A 17 29.96 40.88 -6.21
C LYS A 17 30.43 39.88 -5.14
N ASN A 18 29.55 38.98 -4.71
CA ASN A 18 29.86 37.93 -3.73
C ASN A 18 30.29 36.60 -4.37
N GLY A 19 30.49 36.55 -5.70
CA GLY A 19 30.88 35.33 -6.41
C GLY A 19 29.75 34.29 -6.56
N ASP A 20 28.50 34.67 -6.26
CA ASP A 20 27.32 33.86 -6.49
C ASP A 20 26.82 34.08 -7.92
N PHE A 21 27.18 33.16 -8.81
CA PHE A 21 26.78 33.14 -10.22
C PHE A 21 25.58 32.23 -10.48
N ASP A 22 24.96 31.69 -9.43
CA ASP A 22 23.77 30.86 -9.59
C ASP A 22 22.61 31.71 -10.12
N VAL A 23 22.13 31.33 -11.30
CA VAL A 23 21.03 32.00 -12.00
C VAL A 23 19.69 31.46 -11.53
N GLU A 24 19.68 30.30 -10.86
CA GLU A 24 18.46 29.70 -10.35
C GLU A 24 17.90 30.51 -9.18
N ASP A 25 16.57 30.53 -9.11
CA ASP A 25 15.88 31.14 -7.99
C ASP A 25 16.12 30.32 -6.73
N LYS A 26 16.67 30.96 -5.70
CA LYS A 26 16.77 30.37 -4.36
C LYS A 26 15.38 29.98 -3.87
N ASP A 27 15.35 28.93 -3.04
CA ASP A 27 14.11 28.45 -2.42
C ASP A 27 13.32 29.60 -1.83
N ARG A 28 12.16 29.85 -2.44
CA ARG A 28 11.24 30.87 -1.96
C ARG A 28 10.54 30.31 -0.73
N SER A 29 10.32 31.16 0.27
CA SER A 29 9.46 30.81 1.40
C SER A 29 8.05 30.52 0.87
N GLY A 30 7.75 29.23 0.71
CA GLY A 30 6.43 28.76 0.26
C GLY A 30 5.34 29.00 1.29
N ARG A 31 4.12 28.56 0.98
CA ARG A 31 3.02 28.58 1.95
C ARG A 31 3.40 27.72 3.18
N PRO A 32 3.22 28.22 4.41
CA PRO A 32 3.49 27.43 5.61
C PRO A 32 2.65 26.14 5.61
N LYS A 33 3.25 25.04 6.06
CA LYS A 33 2.58 23.73 6.20
C LYS A 33 1.54 23.84 7.30
N ILE A 34 0.33 23.33 7.04
CA ILE A 34 -0.81 23.40 7.97
C ILE A 34 -0.65 22.41 9.13
N TYR A 35 0.05 21.30 8.90
CA TYR A 35 0.35 20.25 9.88
C TYR A 35 1.71 19.59 9.57
N GLU A 36 2.30 18.95 10.57
CA GLU A 36 3.61 18.30 10.45
C GLU A 36 3.53 16.89 9.87
N ASN A 37 4.65 16.40 9.30
CA ASN A 37 4.73 15.00 8.85
C ASN A 37 4.59 14.01 10.01
N ALA A 38 5.17 14.36 11.14
CA ALA A 38 5.20 13.51 12.33
C ALA A 38 3.79 13.17 12.79
N GLU A 39 2.87 14.14 12.79
CA GLU A 39 1.47 13.94 13.19
C GLU A 39 0.74 12.95 12.26
N LEU A 40 1.02 12.99 10.95
CA LEU A 40 0.44 12.04 10.01
C LEU A 40 1.02 10.63 10.18
N GLU A 41 2.32 10.53 10.47
CA GLU A 41 2.99 9.25 10.72
C GLU A 41 2.49 8.60 12.01
N GLU A 42 2.33 9.37 13.09
CA GLU A 42 1.82 8.90 14.39
C GLU A 42 0.40 8.31 14.26
N LEU A 43 -0.50 8.97 13.52
CA LEU A 43 -1.85 8.46 13.26
C LEU A 43 -1.85 7.13 12.47
N LEU A 44 -0.90 6.97 11.56
CA LEU A 44 -0.76 5.74 10.78
C LEU A 44 -0.14 4.61 11.59
N GLU A 45 0.79 4.90 12.51
CA GLU A 45 1.34 3.90 13.43
C GLU A 45 0.27 3.34 14.37
N GLU A 46 -0.65 4.18 14.85
CA GLU A 46 -1.78 3.72 15.66
C GLU A 46 -2.73 2.82 14.85
N ASN A 47 -3.06 3.21 13.60
CA ASN A 47 -3.93 2.42 12.75
C ASN A 47 -3.62 2.56 11.25
N LEU A 48 -2.88 1.58 10.73
CA LEU A 48 -2.48 1.50 9.32
C LEU A 48 -3.65 1.31 8.33
N SER A 49 -4.86 1.01 8.82
CA SER A 49 -6.03 0.71 7.97
C SER A 49 -7.00 1.89 7.80
N GLN A 50 -6.68 3.06 8.37
CA GLN A 50 -7.52 4.25 8.27
C GLN A 50 -7.70 4.72 6.83
N THR A 51 -8.89 5.26 6.54
CA THR A 51 -9.17 5.89 5.26
C THR A 51 -8.61 7.31 5.22
N GLN A 52 -8.25 7.79 4.02
CA GLN A 52 -7.79 9.18 3.82
C GLN A 52 -8.79 10.23 4.33
N LYS A 53 -10.08 9.88 4.38
CA LYS A 53 -11.13 10.78 4.87
C LYS A 53 -11.13 10.87 6.39
N GLU A 54 -10.93 9.77 7.09
CA GLU A 54 -10.82 9.75 8.56
C GLU A 54 -9.58 10.54 9.00
N VAL A 55 -8.43 10.27 8.38
CA VAL A 55 -7.18 11.01 8.63
C VAL A 55 -7.37 12.52 8.36
N ALA A 56 -8.06 12.87 7.28
CA ALA A 56 -8.35 14.26 6.94
C ALA A 56 -9.24 14.95 7.98
N LEU A 57 -10.21 14.24 8.57
CA LEU A 57 -11.07 14.78 9.63
C LEU A 57 -10.29 15.00 10.92
N THR A 58 -9.42 14.06 11.30
CA THR A 58 -8.60 14.18 12.51
C THR A 58 -7.59 15.32 12.42
N LEU A 59 -6.98 15.51 11.25
CA LEU A 59 -6.00 16.58 10.99
C LEU A 59 -6.64 17.90 10.53
N GLU A 60 -7.98 17.99 10.51
CA GLU A 60 -8.75 19.14 10.02
C GLU A 60 -8.32 19.67 8.63
N VAL A 61 -7.91 18.76 7.75
CA VAL A 61 -7.38 19.08 6.41
C VAL A 61 -8.26 18.50 5.31
N THR A 62 -8.01 18.92 4.07
CA THR A 62 -8.71 18.33 2.93
C THR A 62 -8.17 16.93 2.61
N GLN A 63 -9.04 16.01 2.17
CA GLN A 63 -8.64 14.66 1.73
C GLN A 63 -7.53 14.69 0.66
N GLN A 64 -7.57 15.68 -0.24
CA GLN A 64 -6.53 15.86 -1.26
C GLN A 64 -5.16 16.14 -0.63
N ALA A 65 -5.09 16.97 0.41
CA ALA A 65 -3.84 17.26 1.10
C ALA A 65 -3.21 15.97 1.68
N VAL A 66 -4.03 15.11 2.31
CA VAL A 66 -3.59 13.80 2.81
C VAL A 66 -3.09 12.91 1.67
N SER A 67 -3.84 12.83 0.56
CA SER A 67 -3.46 12.02 -0.62
C SER A 67 -2.13 12.47 -1.23
N HIS A 68 -1.92 13.78 -1.39
CA HIS A 68 -0.64 14.33 -1.87
C HIS A 68 0.50 14.00 -0.90
N ARG A 69 0.24 14.05 0.41
CA ARG A 69 1.27 13.81 1.41
C ARG A 69 1.69 12.36 1.49
N LEU A 70 0.74 11.44 1.51
CA LEU A 70 1.01 10.00 1.46
C LEU A 70 1.87 9.63 0.23
N LYS A 71 1.59 10.25 -0.93
CA LYS A 71 2.43 10.08 -2.13
C LYS A 71 3.84 10.65 -1.94
N SER A 72 3.98 11.82 -1.31
CA SER A 72 5.31 12.40 -1.02
C SER A 72 6.14 11.57 -0.03
N LEU A 73 5.48 10.84 0.87
CA LEU A 73 6.11 9.89 1.80
C LEU A 73 6.39 8.52 1.15
N GLY A 74 6.01 8.32 -0.12
CA GLY A 74 6.18 7.03 -0.80
C GLY A 74 5.25 5.92 -0.29
N MET A 75 4.20 6.28 0.46
CA MET A 75 3.25 5.31 1.01
C MET A 75 2.24 4.85 -0.05
N ILE A 76 1.93 3.55 -0.03
CA ILE A 76 0.98 2.91 -0.95
C ILE A 76 -0.03 2.13 -0.12
N HIS A 77 -1.33 2.34 -0.39
CA HIS A 77 -2.39 1.58 0.23
C HIS A 77 -2.44 0.16 -0.33
N LYS A 78 -2.19 -0.85 0.53
CA LYS A 78 -2.22 -2.27 0.18
C LYS A 78 -3.41 -2.96 0.84
N GLN A 79 -3.98 -3.95 0.15
CA GLN A 79 -5.01 -4.79 0.75
C GLN A 79 -4.38 -5.72 1.80
N GLY A 80 -5.06 -5.89 2.93
CA GLY A 80 -4.64 -6.84 3.96
C GLY A 80 -4.65 -8.29 3.46
N ASN A 81 -3.75 -9.10 4.02
CA ASN A 81 -3.66 -10.52 3.68
C ASN A 81 -4.73 -11.32 4.44
N TRP A 82 -5.34 -12.29 3.76
CA TRP A 82 -6.22 -13.26 4.41
C TRP A 82 -5.37 -14.26 5.20
N VAL A 83 -5.61 -14.34 6.51
CA VAL A 83 -5.02 -15.35 7.40
C VAL A 83 -6.08 -16.42 7.67
N PRO A 84 -5.76 -17.73 7.59
CA PRO A 84 -6.76 -18.80 7.74
C PRO A 84 -7.52 -18.78 9.07
N TYR A 85 -6.83 -18.49 10.18
CA TYR A 85 -7.40 -18.49 11.52
C TYR A 85 -6.69 -17.48 12.43
N GLU A 86 -7.46 -16.90 13.36
CA GLU A 86 -6.90 -16.14 14.47
C GLU A 86 -6.31 -17.12 15.51
N LEU A 87 -4.98 -17.07 15.68
CA LEU A 87 -4.30 -17.97 16.61
C LEU A 87 -4.42 -17.47 18.04
N LYS A 88 -4.94 -18.33 18.92
CA LYS A 88 -4.94 -18.11 20.36
C LYS A 88 -3.55 -18.35 20.93
N SER A 89 -3.16 -17.66 22.00
CA SER A 89 -1.89 -17.84 22.71
C SER A 89 -1.54 -19.31 22.99
N ARG A 90 -2.52 -20.10 23.41
CA ARG A 90 -2.39 -21.56 23.64
C ARG A 90 -1.89 -22.37 22.43
N ASN A 91 -2.12 -21.88 21.21
CA ASN A 91 -1.74 -22.54 19.97
C ASN A 91 -0.47 -21.93 19.36
N VAL A 92 -0.02 -20.77 19.85
CA VAL A 92 1.19 -20.09 19.36
C VAL A 92 2.42 -20.82 19.88
N GLU A 93 2.52 -20.99 21.20
CA GLU A 93 3.69 -21.62 21.84
C GLU A 93 3.98 -23.04 21.32
N PRO A 94 3.00 -23.96 21.21
CA PRO A 94 3.28 -25.29 20.68
C PRO A 94 3.74 -25.26 19.22
N ARG A 95 3.21 -24.34 18.40
CA ARG A 95 3.62 -24.20 17.00
C ARG A 95 5.05 -23.68 16.88
N LEU A 96 5.43 -22.71 17.71
CA LEU A 96 6.81 -22.20 17.74
C LEU A 96 7.78 -23.30 18.18
N CYS A 97 7.49 -23.98 19.29
CA CYS A 97 8.32 -25.08 19.80
C CYS A 97 8.50 -26.20 18.77
N MET A 98 7.42 -26.67 18.13
CA MET A 98 7.50 -27.68 17.07
C MET A 98 8.36 -27.21 15.89
N ASN A 99 8.19 -25.96 15.45
CA ASN A 99 8.97 -25.41 14.36
C ASN A 99 10.46 -25.31 14.71
N GLU A 100 10.81 -24.89 15.92
CA GLU A 100 12.21 -24.83 16.38
C GLU A 100 12.86 -26.22 16.38
N MET A 101 12.15 -27.23 16.89
CA MET A 101 12.62 -28.61 16.88
C MET A 101 12.84 -29.14 15.45
N LEU A 102 11.89 -28.88 14.55
CA LEU A 102 11.99 -29.29 13.14
C LEU A 102 13.11 -28.56 12.41
N LEU A 103 13.30 -27.26 12.67
CA LEU A 103 14.37 -26.45 12.10
C LEU A 103 15.75 -26.91 12.57
N ALA A 104 15.89 -27.25 13.86
CA ALA A 104 17.12 -27.84 14.38
C ALA A 104 17.45 -29.17 13.69
N ARG A 105 16.43 -30.00 13.44
CA ARG A 105 16.56 -31.28 12.74
C ARG A 105 16.84 -31.12 11.24
N HIS A 106 16.41 -30.02 10.62
CA HIS A 106 16.56 -29.78 9.18
C HIS A 106 18.03 -29.86 8.72
N LYS A 107 18.98 -29.46 9.57
CA LYS A 107 20.43 -29.56 9.30
C LYS A 107 20.89 -30.98 8.96
N LYS A 108 20.13 -32.02 9.35
CA LYS A 108 20.42 -33.44 9.06
C LYS A 108 19.82 -33.93 7.72
N GLY A 109 19.12 -33.07 6.97
CA GLY A 109 18.70 -33.36 5.59
C GLY A 109 17.53 -34.36 5.44
N PHE A 110 16.54 -34.34 6.35
CA PHE A 110 15.47 -35.36 6.39
C PHE A 110 14.25 -35.11 5.47
N LEU A 111 14.19 -33.96 4.77
CA LEU A 111 13.01 -33.58 3.99
C LEU A 111 12.65 -34.57 2.88
N HIS A 112 13.64 -35.21 2.26
CA HIS A 112 13.44 -36.20 1.20
C HIS A 112 12.72 -37.48 1.67
N GLN A 113 12.62 -37.68 2.99
CA GLN A 113 11.95 -38.85 3.60
C GLN A 113 10.51 -38.54 4.01
N ILE A 114 10.09 -37.28 3.93
CA ILE A 114 8.75 -36.88 4.33
C ILE A 114 7.80 -37.17 3.17
N VAL A 115 6.80 -38.01 3.44
CA VAL A 115 5.63 -38.17 2.59
C VAL A 115 4.47 -37.43 3.26
N THR A 116 3.85 -36.49 2.55
CA THR A 116 2.70 -35.72 3.02
C THR A 116 1.45 -36.15 2.27
N SER A 117 0.35 -36.32 3.00
CA SER A 117 -0.97 -36.56 2.43
C SER A 117 -1.93 -35.48 2.88
N ASP A 118 -2.85 -35.07 2.00
CA ASP A 118 -3.92 -34.12 2.32
C ASP A 118 -5.16 -34.36 1.45
N GLU A 119 -6.30 -33.84 1.89
CA GLU A 119 -7.56 -33.92 1.17
C GLU A 119 -7.94 -32.53 0.65
N ASN A 120 -8.28 -32.44 -0.64
CA ASN A 120 -8.68 -31.18 -1.25
C ASN A 120 -9.96 -31.31 -2.08
N TRP A 121 -10.82 -30.30 -1.99
CA TRP A 121 -12.06 -30.23 -2.77
C TRP A 121 -11.83 -29.51 -4.10
N ILE A 122 -12.12 -30.19 -5.20
CA ILE A 122 -12.05 -29.64 -6.55
C ILE A 122 -13.46 -29.36 -7.05
N HIS A 123 -13.77 -28.07 -7.23
CA HIS A 123 -15.03 -27.63 -7.82
C HIS A 123 -15.01 -27.81 -9.34
N TYR A 124 -16.07 -28.39 -9.93
CA TYR A 124 -16.17 -28.56 -11.39
C TYR A 124 -16.23 -27.20 -12.12
N VAL A 125 -16.91 -26.22 -11.53
CA VAL A 125 -17.03 -24.86 -12.08
C VAL A 125 -16.37 -23.90 -11.09
N ASN A 126 -15.12 -23.57 -11.34
CA ASN A 126 -14.34 -22.61 -10.56
C ASN A 126 -14.21 -21.28 -11.33
N THR A 127 -15.31 -20.53 -11.42
CA THR A 127 -15.31 -19.23 -12.12
C THR A 127 -14.61 -18.16 -11.28
N LYS A 128 -13.52 -17.62 -11.82
CA LYS A 128 -12.80 -16.47 -11.23
C LYS A 128 -13.17 -15.19 -11.97
N ARG A 129 -13.39 -14.10 -11.24
CA ARG A 129 -13.55 -12.76 -11.83
C ARG A 129 -12.26 -12.38 -12.55
N ARG A 130 -12.36 -11.96 -13.81
CA ARG A 130 -11.23 -11.48 -14.61
C ARG A 130 -11.29 -9.95 -14.71
N LYS A 131 -10.12 -9.31 -14.76
CA LYS A 131 -10.01 -7.89 -15.08
C LYS A 131 -9.94 -7.74 -16.60
N SER A 132 -10.68 -6.80 -17.15
CA SER A 132 -10.67 -6.43 -18.57
C SER A 132 -10.12 -5.00 -18.74
N TRP A 133 -9.51 -4.74 -19.89
CA TRP A 133 -9.13 -3.39 -20.30
C TRP A 133 -10.29 -2.78 -21.07
N GLU A 134 -10.88 -1.71 -20.53
CA GLU A 134 -12.08 -1.06 -21.09
C GLU A 134 -11.91 0.46 -21.07
N LEU A 135 -12.65 1.16 -21.94
CA LEU A 135 -12.65 2.61 -21.97
C LEU A 135 -13.33 3.19 -20.72
N LEU A 136 -12.89 4.37 -20.30
CA LEU A 136 -13.45 5.06 -19.14
C LEU A 136 -14.97 5.26 -19.32
N GLY A 137 -15.75 4.76 -18.37
CA GLY A 137 -17.23 4.86 -18.37
C GLY A 137 -17.95 3.68 -19.02
N GLN A 138 -17.25 2.71 -19.62
CA GLN A 138 -17.88 1.47 -20.09
C GLN A 138 -18.10 0.50 -18.93
N ALA A 139 -19.22 -0.22 -19.00
CA ALA A 139 -19.54 -1.26 -18.02
C ALA A 139 -18.75 -2.53 -18.30
N SER A 140 -18.16 -3.10 -17.25
CA SER A 140 -17.36 -4.31 -17.38
C SER A 140 -18.16 -5.59 -17.54
N THR A 141 -17.51 -6.58 -18.14
CA THR A 141 -18.11 -7.90 -18.34
C THR A 141 -18.49 -8.54 -17.00
N SER A 142 -19.79 -8.81 -16.81
CA SER A 142 -20.30 -9.47 -15.61
C SER A 142 -19.96 -10.96 -15.60
N THR A 143 -19.53 -11.47 -14.45
CA THR A 143 -19.28 -12.90 -14.23
C THR A 143 -20.25 -13.42 -13.17
N ALA A 144 -20.96 -14.51 -13.48
CA ALA A 144 -21.90 -15.14 -12.55
C ALA A 144 -21.19 -15.64 -11.28
N LYS A 145 -21.85 -15.48 -10.13
CA LYS A 145 -21.34 -15.93 -8.82
C LYS A 145 -21.29 -17.47 -8.80
N PRO A 146 -20.19 -18.09 -8.36
CA PRO A 146 -20.11 -19.55 -8.25
C PRO A 146 -21.13 -20.08 -7.23
N ASN A 147 -21.77 -21.20 -7.57
CA ASN A 147 -22.73 -21.87 -6.69
C ASN A 147 -21.98 -22.69 -5.63
N ILE A 148 -22.20 -22.36 -4.36
CA ILE A 148 -21.57 -23.03 -3.21
C ILE A 148 -21.98 -24.51 -3.11
N ARG A 149 -23.19 -24.85 -3.54
CA ARG A 149 -23.72 -26.23 -3.57
C ARG A 149 -23.49 -26.92 -4.92
N GLY A 150 -22.54 -26.43 -5.71
CA GLY A 150 -22.17 -27.02 -6.99
C GLY A 150 -21.58 -28.43 -6.84
N LYS A 151 -21.48 -29.15 -7.97
CA LYS A 151 -20.79 -30.44 -8.02
C LYS A 151 -19.31 -30.23 -7.73
N ASN A 152 -18.76 -31.08 -6.86
CA ASN A 152 -17.35 -31.09 -6.46
C ASN A 152 -16.83 -32.54 -6.45
N LEU A 153 -15.51 -32.69 -6.51
CA LEU A 153 -14.79 -33.94 -6.29
C LEU A 153 -13.86 -33.78 -5.09
N MET A 154 -13.69 -34.85 -4.31
CA MET A 154 -12.65 -34.91 -3.29
C MET A 154 -11.42 -35.60 -3.89
N LEU A 155 -10.27 -34.94 -3.82
CA LEU A 155 -8.98 -35.50 -4.18
C LEU A 155 -8.20 -35.79 -2.90
N CYS A 156 -7.72 -37.03 -2.76
CA CYS A 156 -6.79 -37.45 -1.71
C CYS A 156 -5.43 -37.69 -2.37
N ILE A 157 -4.37 -37.06 -1.84
CA ILE A 157 -2.99 -37.20 -2.33
C ILE A 157 -2.17 -37.92 -1.26
#